data_AF-A0A0H4JFQ4-F1
#
_entry.id   AF-A0A0H4JFQ4-F1
#
_cell.length_a   1.000
_cell.length_b   1.000
_cell.length_c   1.000
_cell.angle_alpha   90.00
_cell.angle_beta   90.00
_cell.angle_gamma   90.00
#
_symmetry.space_group_name_H-M   'P 1'
#
loop_
_entity.id
_entity.type
_entity.pdbx_description
1 polymer ?
#
loop_
_entity_poly.entity_id
_entity_poly.type
_entity_poly.pdbx_seq_one_letter_code
_entity_poly.pdbx_strand_id
1 'polypeptide(L)'
;NLHADAHDFDIQTKSLEEVSRKIFSAHFGQLSIIFLWLSGMHFHGAYFSNYTAWLVNPLQIKPSAQSVYPIVGQEILNADVGGNFQGIQVTSGFFQIWRAEGVTTEYQLYCIAIGSLVMSALMLIAGWFHYHKAAPKLEWFQNAESMLNHHFSVLLGLGSIAWAGHEIHIGNPINKLLNAGMELKDLPDPHELIVNKEYIGTLYPSFKQGLLPLFTGNWGIYSDILTFKGGLNPTTASLWLTDVAHHHLAIGVLFVIAGHMYRTNFGIGHSMKEILEAHKGPFTGSGHKGLYEVLTTSWHAQLAINLATLGSLTIIIAHHMYAMPPYPYIAIDYPTQLSIFTHHMWIGAFCIVGGAAHGAIFMVRDYDATLNYNNLLDRVIRHRDAIISHLNWVCIFLGCHAFGPYIHNDTMQALGRPQDMFSDKAIALQPIFAQWIQSLHTAAPTTTSPNALATASYIFGGDTIALGSKIALMPMKLGTADFMVHHIHAFTIHVTTLILFKGLLYARNSRLIPDKSNLGFRFPCD
;
A
#
# COMPACT_ATOMS: atom_id res chain seq x y z
N ASN A 1 1.94 -32.24 9.96
CA ASN A 1 1.29 -32.62 8.68
C ASN A 1 -0.11 -32.05 8.59
N LEU A 2 -1.11 -32.53 9.35
CA LEU A 2 -2.50 -32.03 9.29
C LEU A 2 -2.63 -30.49 9.16
N HIS A 3 -2.07 -29.71 10.10
CA HIS A 3 -2.13 -28.25 10.04
C HIS A 3 -1.25 -27.63 8.92
N ALA A 4 -0.10 -28.24 8.63
CA ALA A 4 0.88 -27.73 7.67
C ALA A 4 0.44 -27.93 6.20
N ASP A 5 -0.48 -28.86 5.97
CA ASP A 5 -0.89 -29.33 4.65
C ASP A 5 -2.36 -28.93 4.34
N ALA A 6 -3.04 -28.26 5.29
CA ALA A 6 -4.46 -27.91 5.21
C ALA A 6 -4.80 -26.99 4.02
N HIS A 7 -3.90 -26.04 3.71
CA HIS A 7 -4.07 -25.08 2.60
C HIS A 7 -3.13 -25.35 1.42
N ASP A 8 -2.42 -26.48 1.43
CA ASP A 8 -1.71 -26.96 0.24
C ASP A 8 -2.71 -27.71 -0.65
N PHE A 9 -3.51 -26.98 -1.43
CA PHE A 9 -4.61 -27.57 -2.19
C PHE A 9 -4.14 -28.51 -3.32
N ASP A 10 -2.95 -28.28 -3.89
CA ASP A 10 -2.40 -29.05 -5.02
C ASP A 10 -1.92 -30.47 -4.65
N ILE A 11 -1.69 -30.72 -3.35
CA ILE A 11 -1.43 -32.08 -2.85
C ILE A 11 -2.72 -32.84 -2.55
N GLN A 12 -3.83 -32.13 -2.33
CA GLN A 12 -5.13 -32.75 -2.03
C GLN A 12 -5.83 -33.27 -3.28
N THR A 13 -5.62 -32.62 -4.43
CA THR A 13 -6.22 -32.98 -5.72
C THR A 13 -5.30 -32.56 -6.86
N LYS A 14 -5.37 -33.26 -8.00
CA LYS A 14 -4.65 -32.89 -9.23
C LYS A 14 -5.49 -32.08 -10.22
N SER A 15 -6.76 -31.82 -9.87
CA SER A 15 -7.65 -31.01 -10.72
C SER A 15 -7.41 -29.52 -10.49
N LEU A 16 -6.82 -28.84 -11.49
CA LEU A 16 -6.63 -27.38 -11.45
C LEU A 16 -7.96 -26.63 -11.28
N GLU A 17 -9.06 -27.16 -11.85
CA GLU A 17 -10.40 -26.59 -11.68
C GLU A 17 -10.87 -26.65 -10.21
N GLU A 18 -10.66 -27.79 -9.55
CA GLU A 18 -11.03 -27.95 -8.13
C GLU A 18 -10.16 -27.06 -7.23
N VAL A 19 -8.85 -26.98 -7.49
CA VAL A 19 -7.95 -26.06 -6.79
C VAL A 19 -8.42 -24.61 -6.96
N SER A 20 -8.75 -24.20 -8.19
CA SER A 20 -9.24 -22.85 -8.48
C SER A 20 -10.51 -22.52 -7.69
N ARG A 21 -11.45 -23.48 -7.58
CA ARG A 21 -12.66 -23.34 -6.77
C ARG A 21 -12.37 -23.20 -5.28
N LYS A 22 -11.45 -24.01 -4.74
CA LYS A 22 -11.01 -23.92 -3.33
C LYS A 22 -10.39 -22.55 -3.03
N ILE A 23 -9.49 -22.09 -3.89
CA ILE A 23 -8.84 -20.77 -3.79
C ILE A 23 -9.89 -19.66 -3.81
N PHE A 24 -10.81 -19.68 -4.78
CA PHE A 24 -11.85 -18.65 -4.91
C PHE A 24 -12.77 -18.58 -3.70
N SER A 25 -13.20 -19.74 -3.17
CA SER A 25 -13.98 -19.80 -1.93
C SER A 25 -13.19 -19.32 -0.72
N ALA A 26 -11.90 -19.66 -0.64
CA ALA A 26 -11.03 -19.23 0.45
C ALA A 26 -10.79 -17.71 0.44
N HIS A 27 -10.73 -17.07 -0.74
CA HIS A 27 -10.67 -15.62 -0.85
C HIS A 27 -11.88 -14.94 -0.21
N PHE A 28 -13.10 -15.46 -0.43
CA PHE A 28 -14.29 -14.97 0.25
C PHE A 28 -14.24 -15.18 1.77
N GLY A 29 -13.72 -16.32 2.22
CA GLY A 29 -13.45 -16.56 3.65
C GLY A 29 -12.52 -15.51 4.24
N GLN A 30 -11.41 -15.20 3.56
CA GLN A 30 -10.47 -14.16 4.01
C GLN A 30 -11.11 -12.78 4.02
N LEU A 31 -11.88 -12.40 2.99
CA LEU A 31 -12.60 -11.13 2.95
C LEU A 31 -13.62 -11.01 4.09
N SER A 32 -14.31 -12.10 4.44
CA SER A 32 -15.21 -12.10 5.60
C SER A 32 -14.47 -11.76 6.89
N ILE A 33 -13.29 -12.33 7.12
CA ILE A 33 -12.48 -12.05 8.31
C ILE A 33 -12.00 -10.59 8.32
N ILE A 34 -11.60 -10.05 7.17
CA ILE A 34 -11.23 -8.63 7.04
C ILE A 34 -12.42 -7.72 7.40
N PHE A 35 -13.62 -7.99 6.87
CA PHE A 35 -14.82 -7.22 7.20
C PHE A 35 -15.24 -7.36 8.66
N LEU A 36 -15.06 -8.55 9.26
CA LEU A 36 -15.31 -8.77 10.68
C LEU A 36 -14.34 -7.96 11.55
N TRP A 37 -13.06 -7.97 11.20
CA TRP A 37 -12.04 -7.15 11.86
C TRP A 37 -12.37 -5.65 11.73
N LEU A 38 -12.71 -5.17 10.52
CA LEU A 38 -13.15 -3.79 10.30
C LEU A 38 -14.39 -3.45 11.14
N SER A 39 -15.38 -4.33 11.18
CA SER A 39 -16.57 -4.17 12.03
C SER A 39 -16.19 -3.99 13.49
N GLY A 40 -15.28 -4.83 14.00
CA GLY A 40 -14.72 -4.71 15.35
C GLY A 40 -14.05 -3.35 15.60
N MET A 41 -13.23 -2.85 14.65
CA MET A 41 -12.57 -1.55 14.81
C MET A 41 -13.58 -0.40 14.94
N HIS A 42 -14.62 -0.37 14.10
CA HIS A 42 -15.66 0.65 14.17
C HIS A 42 -16.54 0.50 15.42
N PHE A 43 -16.87 -0.73 15.83
CA PHE A 43 -17.66 -0.99 17.02
C PHE A 43 -16.92 -0.54 18.29
N HIS A 44 -15.63 -0.82 18.39
CA HIS A 44 -14.79 -0.32 19.47
C HIS A 44 -14.71 1.21 19.48
N GLY A 45 -14.61 1.83 18.30
CA GLY A 45 -14.74 3.28 18.15
C GLY A 45 -16.07 3.83 18.65
N ALA A 46 -17.18 3.13 18.42
CA ALA A 46 -18.51 3.59 18.81
C ALA A 46 -18.78 3.49 20.33
N TYR A 47 -18.30 2.43 21.00
CA TYR A 47 -18.71 2.14 22.39
C TYR A 47 -17.61 2.27 23.44
N PHE A 48 -16.34 2.13 23.06
CA PHE A 48 -15.22 2.01 24.01
C PHE A 48 -14.12 3.02 23.72
N SER A 49 -14.49 4.19 23.21
CA SER A 49 -13.54 5.18 22.73
C SER A 49 -13.84 6.58 23.26
N ASN A 50 -12.84 7.46 23.13
CA ASN A 50 -12.98 8.90 23.35
C ASN A 50 -13.08 9.68 22.02
N TYR A 51 -13.63 9.09 20.96
CA TYR A 51 -13.63 9.66 19.61
C TYR A 51 -14.26 11.06 19.53
N THR A 52 -15.46 11.24 20.08
CA THR A 52 -16.17 12.53 20.07
C THR A 52 -15.42 13.61 20.85
N ALA A 53 -14.84 13.24 22.01
CA ALA A 53 -13.99 14.14 22.79
C ALA A 53 -12.71 14.51 22.01
N TRP A 54 -12.04 13.53 21.39
CA TRP A 54 -10.88 13.77 20.54
C TRP A 54 -11.21 14.67 19.34
N LEU A 55 -12.39 14.52 18.74
CA LEU A 55 -12.80 15.32 17.59
C LEU A 55 -12.92 16.82 17.93
N VAL A 56 -13.33 17.14 19.17
CA VAL A 56 -13.37 18.52 19.71
C VAL A 56 -11.98 19.07 19.99
N ASN A 57 -11.06 18.26 20.52
CA ASN A 57 -9.70 18.71 20.85
C ASN A 57 -8.61 17.71 20.41
N PRO A 58 -8.36 17.61 19.09
CA PRO A 58 -7.44 16.61 18.54
C PRO A 58 -5.96 16.90 18.85
N LEU A 59 -5.66 18.11 19.34
CA LEU A 59 -4.29 18.51 19.70
C LEU A 59 -3.87 17.97 21.07
N GLN A 60 -4.80 17.94 22.03
CA GLN A 60 -4.50 17.56 23.41
C GLN A 60 -4.90 16.13 23.74
N ILE A 61 -6.09 15.70 23.31
CA ILE A 61 -6.63 14.38 23.63
C ILE A 61 -5.91 13.32 22.80
N LYS A 62 -5.60 12.19 23.42
CA LYS A 62 -4.97 11.05 22.75
C LYS A 62 -6.03 10.05 22.29
N PRO A 63 -5.96 9.53 21.06
CA PRO A 63 -6.88 8.50 20.60
C PRO A 63 -6.85 7.26 21.49
N SER A 64 -8.01 6.81 21.96
CA SER A 64 -8.17 5.60 22.76
C SER A 64 -9.46 4.90 22.38
N ALA A 65 -9.40 3.59 22.13
CA ALA A 65 -10.55 2.77 21.69
C ALA A 65 -10.58 1.38 22.35
N GLN A 66 -9.81 1.21 23.41
CA GLN A 66 -9.72 -0.05 24.14
C GLN A 66 -9.68 0.23 25.64
N SER A 67 -10.53 -0.47 26.38
CA SER A 67 -10.59 -0.43 27.83
C SER A 67 -10.37 -1.83 28.40
N VAL A 68 -9.68 -1.91 29.53
CA VAL A 68 -9.30 -3.16 30.19
C VAL A 68 -10.18 -3.37 31.43
N TYR A 69 -10.72 -4.58 31.58
CA TYR A 69 -11.52 -4.93 32.75
C TYR A 69 -10.67 -4.98 34.06
N PRO A 70 -11.20 -4.47 35.18
CA PRO A 70 -10.48 -4.41 36.47
C PRO A 70 -10.59 -5.74 37.23
N ILE A 71 -9.79 -6.74 36.83
CA ILE A 71 -9.84 -8.09 37.42
C ILE A 71 -8.65 -8.33 38.37
N VAL A 72 -7.44 -8.03 37.92
CA VAL A 72 -6.18 -8.42 38.60
C VAL A 72 -5.19 -7.27 38.78
N GLY A 73 -5.67 -6.02 38.79
CA GLY A 73 -4.81 -4.83 38.79
C GLY A 73 -4.40 -4.37 37.38
N GLN A 74 -4.85 -5.09 36.34
CA GLN A 74 -4.55 -4.76 34.93
C GLN A 74 -5.25 -3.48 34.44
N GLU A 75 -6.22 -2.96 35.18
CA GLU A 75 -6.82 -1.64 34.93
C GLU A 75 -5.81 -0.49 35.06
N ILE A 76 -4.62 -0.73 35.60
CA ILE A 76 -3.48 0.20 35.51
C ILE A 76 -3.13 0.57 34.06
N LEU A 77 -3.50 -0.28 33.09
CA LEU A 77 -3.33 -0.02 31.66
C LEU A 77 -4.33 1.03 31.12
N ASN A 78 -5.43 1.30 31.83
CA ASN A 78 -6.38 2.35 31.48
C ASN A 78 -5.82 3.71 31.91
N ALA A 79 -4.85 4.22 31.15
CA ALA A 79 -4.24 5.52 31.40
C ALA A 79 -5.23 6.65 31.11
N ASP A 80 -5.07 7.78 31.80
CA ASP A 80 -5.77 9.02 31.45
C ASP A 80 -5.24 9.55 30.10
N VAL A 81 -6.12 9.51 29.10
CA VAL A 81 -5.83 9.95 27.72
C VAL A 81 -6.48 11.29 27.40
N GLY A 82 -7.11 11.95 28.39
CA GLY A 82 -7.90 13.15 28.24
C GLY A 82 -9.33 12.90 27.75
N GLY A 83 -10.17 13.95 27.81
CA GLY A 83 -11.58 13.84 27.44
C GLY A 83 -12.44 13.10 28.46
N ASN A 84 -12.03 13.11 29.74
CA ASN A 84 -12.66 12.34 30.83
C ASN A 84 -12.74 10.83 30.53
N PHE A 85 -11.76 10.30 29.80
CA PHE A 85 -11.69 8.90 29.40
C PHE A 85 -10.39 8.24 29.86
N GLN A 86 -10.50 7.00 30.31
CA GLN A 86 -9.36 6.17 30.70
C GLN A 86 -9.35 4.90 29.85
N GLY A 87 -8.21 4.61 29.23
CA GLY A 87 -8.06 3.45 28.35
C GLY A 87 -6.66 3.33 27.76
N ILE A 88 -6.50 2.40 26.84
CA ILE A 88 -5.24 2.20 26.12
C ILE A 88 -5.19 3.16 24.93
N GLN A 89 -4.14 3.99 24.88
CA GLN A 89 -3.87 4.81 23.72
C GLN A 89 -3.63 3.93 22.48
N VAL A 90 -4.39 4.16 21.41
CA VAL A 90 -4.27 3.44 20.15
C VAL A 90 -3.38 4.19 19.16
N THR A 91 -2.66 3.46 18.32
CA THR A 91 -1.71 4.01 17.32
C THR A 91 -2.03 3.58 15.89
N SER A 92 -3.25 3.09 15.66
CA SER A 92 -3.73 2.59 14.36
C SER A 92 -4.18 3.69 13.40
N GLY A 93 -4.43 4.91 13.89
CA GLY A 93 -4.83 6.05 13.05
C GLY A 93 -6.32 6.12 12.67
N PHE A 94 -7.17 5.23 13.21
CA PHE A 94 -8.60 5.20 12.86
C PHE A 94 -9.34 6.51 13.17
N PHE A 95 -8.96 7.23 14.22
CA PHE A 95 -9.60 8.50 14.59
C PHE A 95 -9.39 9.56 13.49
N GLN A 96 -8.19 9.63 12.94
CA GLN A 96 -7.84 10.54 11.85
C GLN A 96 -8.53 10.14 10.54
N ILE A 97 -8.68 8.84 10.29
CA ILE A 97 -9.46 8.30 9.15
C ILE A 97 -10.92 8.71 9.27
N TRP A 98 -11.59 8.38 10.38
CA TRP A 98 -13.00 8.69 10.60
C TRP A 98 -13.28 10.20 10.50
N ARG A 99 -12.37 11.04 11.00
CA ARG A 99 -12.48 12.49 10.81
C ARG A 99 -12.41 12.88 9.34
N ALA A 100 -11.46 12.35 8.57
CA ALA A 100 -11.33 12.64 7.14
C ALA A 100 -12.60 12.20 6.36
N GLU A 101 -13.22 11.11 6.78
CA GLU A 101 -14.45 10.57 6.20
C GLU A 101 -15.69 11.42 6.51
N GLY A 102 -15.61 12.36 7.46
CA GLY A 102 -16.72 13.17 7.91
C GLY A 102 -17.59 12.49 8.97
N VAL A 103 -17.08 11.48 9.67
CA VAL A 103 -17.77 10.84 10.80
C VAL A 103 -17.69 11.75 12.02
N THR A 104 -18.82 12.14 12.58
CA THR A 104 -18.92 13.11 13.68
C THR A 104 -19.57 12.52 14.94
N THR A 105 -20.23 11.36 14.83
CA THR A 105 -20.96 10.75 15.93
C THR A 105 -20.63 9.27 16.11
N GLU A 106 -20.76 8.77 17.34
CA GLU A 106 -20.62 7.35 17.68
C GLU A 106 -21.70 6.49 17.01
N TYR A 107 -22.89 7.07 16.77
CA TYR A 107 -23.97 6.38 16.06
C TYR A 107 -23.59 6.03 14.61
N GLN A 108 -22.92 6.94 13.90
CA GLN A 108 -22.42 6.67 12.55
C GLN A 108 -21.40 5.52 12.56
N LEU A 109 -20.46 5.51 13.52
CA LEU A 109 -19.51 4.40 13.70
C LEU A 109 -20.22 3.07 13.96
N TYR A 110 -21.28 3.08 14.78
CA TYR A 110 -22.10 1.90 15.01
C TYR A 110 -22.76 1.38 13.74
N CYS A 111 -23.37 2.27 12.93
CA CYS A 111 -23.96 1.89 11.65
C CYS A 111 -22.91 1.31 10.68
N ILE A 112 -21.72 1.91 10.61
CA ILE A 112 -20.60 1.41 9.79
C ILE A 112 -20.16 0.02 10.27
N ALA A 113 -20.08 -0.19 11.59
CA ALA A 113 -19.75 -1.48 12.18
C ALA A 113 -20.76 -2.56 11.77
N ILE A 114 -22.07 -2.28 11.89
CA ILE A 114 -23.13 -3.22 11.49
C ILE A 114 -23.10 -3.47 9.99
N GLY A 115 -22.93 -2.44 9.16
CA GLY A 115 -22.79 -2.60 7.71
C GLY A 115 -21.60 -3.51 7.35
N SER A 116 -20.45 -3.32 7.99
CA SER A 116 -19.26 -4.17 7.83
C SER A 116 -19.52 -5.62 8.27
N LEU A 117 -20.28 -5.82 9.35
CA LEU A 117 -20.64 -7.16 9.83
C LEU A 117 -21.58 -7.89 8.85
N VAL A 118 -22.56 -7.17 8.28
CA VAL A 118 -23.44 -7.72 7.23
C VAL A 118 -22.62 -8.09 6.00
N MET A 119 -21.67 -7.25 5.58
CA MET A 119 -20.75 -7.58 4.48
C MET A 119 -19.90 -8.81 4.81
N SER A 120 -19.42 -8.96 6.04
CA SER A 120 -18.71 -10.16 6.48
C SER A 120 -19.55 -11.43 6.31
N ALA A 121 -20.83 -11.39 6.70
CA ALA A 121 -21.77 -12.50 6.51
C ALA A 121 -22.04 -12.78 5.02
N LEU A 122 -22.23 -11.74 4.22
CA LEU A 122 -22.42 -11.88 2.76
C LEU A 122 -21.22 -12.52 2.08
N MET A 123 -19.98 -12.18 2.48
CA MET A 123 -18.77 -12.81 1.95
C MET A 123 -18.73 -14.30 2.29
N LEU A 124 -19.09 -14.72 3.51
CA LEU A 124 -19.17 -16.15 3.85
C LEU A 124 -20.19 -16.89 3.00
N ILE A 125 -21.38 -16.31 2.82
CA ILE A 125 -22.45 -16.89 2.00
C ILE A 125 -21.99 -17.00 0.54
N ALA A 126 -21.34 -15.97 0.00
CA ALA A 126 -20.81 -15.97 -1.36
C ALA A 126 -19.73 -17.06 -1.55
N GLY A 127 -18.80 -17.21 -0.60
CA GLY A 127 -17.81 -18.28 -0.60
C GLY A 127 -18.45 -19.67 -0.61
N TRP A 128 -19.38 -19.92 0.32
CA TRP A 128 -20.14 -21.18 0.35
C TRP A 128 -20.90 -21.42 -0.96
N PHE A 129 -21.58 -20.41 -1.49
CA PHE A 129 -22.39 -20.52 -2.70
C PHE A 129 -21.53 -20.87 -3.92
N HIS A 130 -20.42 -20.15 -4.11
CA HIS A 130 -19.50 -20.37 -5.23
C HIS A 130 -18.59 -21.58 -5.08
N TYR A 131 -18.69 -22.33 -3.98
CA TYR A 131 -18.03 -23.63 -3.83
C TYR A 131 -19.02 -24.80 -3.90
N HIS A 132 -20.13 -24.73 -3.17
CA HIS A 132 -21.05 -25.85 -2.98
C HIS A 132 -22.29 -25.82 -3.90
N LYS A 133 -22.67 -24.67 -4.46
CA LYS A 133 -23.90 -24.52 -5.25
C LYS A 133 -23.64 -24.15 -6.70
N ALA A 134 -22.83 -23.13 -6.94
CA ALA A 134 -22.55 -22.58 -8.26
C ALA A 134 -21.04 -22.41 -8.46
N ALA A 135 -20.33 -23.54 -8.48
CA ALA A 135 -18.88 -23.55 -8.63
C ALA A 135 -18.46 -23.20 -10.07
N PRO A 136 -17.69 -22.11 -10.28
CA PRO A 136 -17.26 -21.72 -11.63
C PRO A 136 -16.41 -22.79 -12.30
N LYS A 137 -16.36 -22.77 -13.63
CA LYS A 137 -15.50 -23.66 -14.44
C LYS A 137 -14.11 -23.04 -14.64
N LEU A 138 -13.12 -23.86 -15.00
CA LEU A 138 -11.74 -23.40 -15.22
C LEU A 138 -11.62 -22.28 -16.25
N GLU A 139 -12.37 -22.36 -17.35
CA GLU A 139 -12.39 -21.34 -18.41
C GLU A 139 -12.73 -19.93 -17.88
N TRP A 140 -13.61 -19.84 -16.88
CA TRP A 140 -13.95 -18.57 -16.25
C TRP A 140 -12.76 -17.98 -15.48
N PHE A 141 -12.04 -18.82 -14.71
CA PHE A 141 -10.84 -18.40 -13.98
C PHE A 141 -9.70 -18.00 -14.91
N GLN A 142 -9.59 -18.65 -16.07
CA GLN A 142 -8.54 -18.39 -17.06
C GLN A 142 -8.85 -17.20 -17.98
N ASN A 143 -10.02 -16.58 -17.88
CA ASN A 143 -10.38 -15.40 -18.63
C ASN A 143 -9.73 -14.14 -18.05
N ALA A 144 -8.42 -14.05 -18.24
CA ALA A 144 -7.58 -13.01 -17.66
C ALA A 144 -7.88 -11.62 -18.24
N GLU A 145 -8.22 -11.51 -19.53
CA GLU A 145 -8.64 -10.25 -20.15
C GLU A 145 -9.89 -9.68 -19.47
N SER A 146 -10.92 -10.50 -19.27
CA SER A 146 -12.13 -10.07 -18.57
C SER A 146 -11.82 -9.69 -17.13
N MET A 147 -11.05 -10.50 -16.41
CA MET A 147 -10.68 -10.23 -15.02
C MET A 147 -9.96 -8.87 -14.89
N LEU A 148 -8.95 -8.60 -15.73
CA LEU A 148 -8.22 -7.33 -15.68
C LEU A 148 -9.08 -6.14 -16.08
N ASN A 149 -9.91 -6.27 -17.11
CA ASN A 149 -10.84 -5.19 -17.48
C ASN A 149 -11.78 -4.84 -16.33
N HIS A 150 -12.37 -5.84 -15.65
CA HIS A 150 -13.26 -5.59 -14.50
C HIS A 150 -12.51 -5.08 -13.27
N HIS A 151 -11.32 -5.60 -12.97
CA HIS A 151 -10.53 -5.12 -11.84
C HIS A 151 -10.06 -3.67 -12.05
N PHE A 152 -9.59 -3.30 -13.24
CA PHE A 152 -9.23 -1.92 -13.52
C PHE A 152 -10.47 -1.02 -13.57
N SER A 153 -11.46 -1.31 -14.41
CA SER A 153 -12.57 -0.38 -14.60
C SER A 153 -13.54 -0.31 -13.42
N VAL A 154 -13.89 -1.44 -12.83
CA VAL A 154 -14.91 -1.52 -11.77
C VAL A 154 -14.27 -1.40 -10.40
N LEU A 155 -13.39 -2.33 -10.03
CA LEU A 155 -12.86 -2.37 -8.67
C LEU A 155 -12.00 -1.14 -8.35
N LEU A 156 -11.06 -0.78 -9.22
CA LEU A 156 -10.17 0.36 -9.01
C LEU A 156 -10.79 1.67 -9.52
N GLY A 157 -11.32 1.66 -10.75
CA GLY A 157 -11.89 2.83 -11.41
C GLY A 157 -13.13 3.34 -10.70
N LEU A 158 -14.24 2.58 -10.73
CA LEU A 158 -15.48 2.98 -10.06
C LEU A 158 -15.32 3.09 -8.55
N GLY A 159 -14.47 2.27 -7.91
CA GLY A 159 -14.11 2.41 -6.50
C GLY A 159 -13.53 3.79 -6.18
N SER A 160 -12.53 4.24 -6.96
CA SER A 160 -11.91 5.55 -6.76
C SER A 160 -12.85 6.71 -7.10
N ILE A 161 -13.71 6.57 -8.12
CA ILE A 161 -14.73 7.58 -8.45
C ILE A 161 -15.77 7.69 -7.33
N ALA A 162 -16.25 6.56 -6.79
CA ALA A 162 -17.19 6.54 -5.69
C ALA A 162 -16.60 7.21 -4.44
N TRP A 163 -15.32 6.95 -4.15
CA TRP A 163 -14.62 7.60 -3.06
C TRP A 163 -14.45 9.10 -3.27
N ALA A 164 -14.06 9.55 -4.46
CA ALA A 164 -14.04 10.98 -4.79
C ALA A 164 -15.43 11.63 -4.59
N GLY A 165 -16.51 10.94 -4.97
CA GLY A 165 -17.87 11.37 -4.71
C GLY A 165 -18.16 11.55 -3.21
N HIS A 166 -17.76 10.58 -2.37
CA HIS A 166 -17.89 10.69 -0.91
C HIS A 166 -17.10 11.88 -0.35
N GLU A 167 -15.85 12.06 -0.78
CA GLU A 167 -15.01 13.18 -0.33
C GLU A 167 -15.61 14.53 -0.73
N ILE A 168 -16.05 14.70 -1.98
CA ILE A 168 -16.63 15.96 -2.48
C ILE A 168 -17.93 16.31 -1.76
N HIS A 169 -18.79 15.32 -1.49
CA HIS A 169 -20.15 15.57 -1.02
C HIS A 169 -20.33 15.47 0.50
N ILE A 170 -19.47 14.75 1.21
CA ILE A 170 -19.59 14.50 2.66
C ILE A 170 -18.30 14.86 3.39
N GLY A 171 -17.20 14.16 3.09
CA GLY A 171 -15.95 14.26 3.86
C GLY A 171 -15.38 15.68 3.88
N ASN A 172 -15.19 16.30 2.71
CA ASN A 172 -14.59 17.62 2.58
C ASN A 172 -15.47 18.75 3.17
N PRO A 173 -16.79 18.81 2.89
CA PRO A 173 -17.66 19.79 3.53
C PRO A 173 -17.63 19.72 5.07
N ILE A 174 -17.76 18.52 5.65
CA ILE A 174 -17.71 18.35 7.12
C ILE A 174 -16.35 18.79 7.67
N ASN A 175 -15.24 18.38 7.04
CA ASN A 175 -13.91 18.80 7.46
C ASN A 175 -13.70 20.32 7.33
N LYS A 176 -14.28 20.96 6.32
CA LYS A 176 -14.24 22.42 6.18
C LYS A 176 -14.93 23.13 7.35
N LEU A 177 -16.08 22.63 7.78
CA LEU A 177 -16.81 23.14 8.95
C LEU A 177 -16.07 22.89 10.26
N LEU A 178 -15.56 21.67 10.46
CA LEU A 178 -14.73 21.33 11.63
C LEU A 178 -13.48 22.20 11.72
N ASN A 179 -12.81 22.46 10.60
CA ASN A 179 -11.63 23.31 10.54
C ASN A 179 -11.95 24.80 10.74
N ALA A 180 -13.20 25.21 10.50
CA ALA A 180 -13.70 26.54 10.83
C ALA A 180 -14.09 26.70 12.31
N GLY A 181 -13.98 25.63 13.13
CA GLY A 181 -14.28 25.66 14.56
C GLY A 181 -15.76 25.50 14.90
N MET A 182 -16.58 25.00 13.96
CA MET A 182 -17.99 24.70 14.24
C MET A 182 -18.10 23.59 15.30
N GLU A 183 -19.00 23.78 16.27
CA GLU A 183 -19.25 22.76 17.29
C GLU A 183 -19.93 21.53 16.69
N LEU A 184 -19.65 20.34 17.25
CA LEU A 184 -20.17 19.07 16.70
C LEU A 184 -21.70 19.01 16.64
N LYS A 185 -22.39 19.66 17.58
CA LYS A 185 -23.85 19.70 17.65
C LYS A 185 -24.50 20.58 16.59
N ASP A 186 -23.73 21.52 16.01
CA ASP A 186 -24.20 22.48 15.02
C ASP A 186 -23.83 22.05 13.58
N LEU A 187 -23.09 20.95 13.44
CA LEU A 187 -22.78 20.37 12.13
C LEU A 187 -24.06 19.83 11.49
N PRO A 188 -24.26 20.06 10.18
CA PRO A 188 -25.36 19.46 9.44
C PRO A 188 -25.15 17.94 9.38
N ASP A 189 -26.24 17.19 9.38
CA ASP A 189 -26.15 15.77 9.10
C ASP A 189 -25.65 15.55 7.66
N PRO A 190 -24.86 14.50 7.38
CA PRO A 190 -24.32 14.25 6.04
C PRO A 190 -25.35 14.23 4.90
N HIS A 191 -26.59 13.81 5.17
CA HIS A 191 -27.66 13.79 4.17
C HIS A 191 -28.16 15.19 3.79
N GLU A 192 -28.08 16.16 4.70
CA GLU A 192 -28.47 17.55 4.43
C GLU A 192 -27.52 18.21 3.44
N LEU A 193 -26.23 17.84 3.47
CA LEU A 193 -25.22 18.31 2.50
C LEU A 193 -25.51 17.86 1.07
N ILE A 194 -26.20 16.72 0.90
CA ILE A 194 -26.58 16.17 -0.40
C ILE A 194 -27.86 16.84 -0.92
N VAL A 195 -28.84 17.06 -0.04
CA VAL A 195 -30.17 17.54 -0.42
C VAL A 195 -30.21 19.08 -0.50
N ASN A 196 -29.57 19.78 0.43
CA ASN A 196 -29.59 21.23 0.51
C ASN A 196 -28.46 21.87 -0.31
N LYS A 197 -28.75 22.07 -1.60
CA LYS A 197 -27.83 22.72 -2.55
C LYS A 197 -27.46 24.15 -2.17
N GLU A 198 -28.36 24.88 -1.51
CA GLU A 198 -28.07 26.24 -1.07
C GLU A 198 -27.00 26.24 0.01
N TYR A 199 -27.14 25.36 1.00
CA TYR A 199 -26.18 25.20 2.10
C TYR A 199 -24.80 24.81 1.59
N ILE A 200 -24.67 23.72 0.83
CA ILE A 200 -23.36 23.32 0.28
C ILE A 200 -22.78 24.37 -0.68
N GLY A 201 -23.65 25.10 -1.39
CA GLY A 201 -23.28 26.26 -2.22
C GLY A 201 -22.74 27.46 -1.44
N THR A 202 -22.95 27.53 -0.11
CA THR A 202 -22.27 28.52 0.76
C THR A 202 -20.84 28.10 1.07
N LEU A 203 -20.57 26.79 1.17
CA LEU A 203 -19.25 26.24 1.42
C LEU A 203 -18.41 26.23 0.14
N TYR A 204 -19.01 25.84 -0.97
CA TYR A 204 -18.37 25.65 -2.27
C TYR A 204 -19.25 26.30 -3.35
N PRO A 205 -18.96 27.57 -3.74
CA PRO A 205 -19.78 28.31 -4.69
C PRO A 205 -20.03 27.60 -6.04
N SER A 206 -19.14 26.71 -6.48
CA SER A 206 -19.30 25.97 -7.73
C SER A 206 -20.53 25.05 -7.76
N PHE A 207 -21.03 24.60 -6.60
CA PHE A 207 -22.27 23.82 -6.53
C PHE A 207 -23.48 24.56 -7.08
N LYS A 208 -23.48 25.90 -7.06
CA LYS A 208 -24.55 26.73 -7.64
C LYS A 208 -24.59 26.64 -9.17
N GLN A 209 -23.48 26.26 -9.81
CA GLN A 209 -23.38 26.07 -11.27
C GLN A 209 -23.93 24.71 -11.73
N GLY A 210 -24.16 23.78 -10.79
CA GLY A 210 -24.67 22.44 -11.09
C GLY A 210 -23.70 21.61 -11.94
N LEU A 211 -24.27 20.71 -12.75
CA LEU A 211 -23.51 19.74 -13.56
C LEU A 211 -23.25 20.20 -15.01
N LEU A 212 -23.82 21.33 -15.44
CA LEU A 212 -23.64 21.82 -16.81
C LEU A 212 -22.16 22.04 -17.18
N PRO A 213 -21.28 22.59 -16.31
CA PRO A 213 -19.86 22.72 -16.60
C PRO A 213 -19.16 21.38 -16.90
N LEU A 214 -19.58 20.28 -16.27
CA LEU A 214 -19.04 18.94 -16.52
C LEU A 214 -19.27 18.51 -17.97
N PHE A 215 -20.52 18.61 -18.45
CA PHE A 215 -20.91 18.14 -19.78
C PHE A 215 -20.50 19.08 -20.92
N THR A 216 -20.13 20.32 -20.60
CA THR A 216 -19.67 21.33 -21.57
C THR A 216 -18.14 21.43 -21.65
N GLY A 217 -17.41 20.71 -20.81
CA GLY A 217 -15.94 20.75 -20.76
C GLY A 217 -15.37 21.98 -20.03
N ASN A 218 -16.21 22.82 -19.41
CA ASN A 218 -15.76 24.00 -18.66
C ASN A 218 -15.41 23.65 -17.20
N TRP A 219 -14.47 22.71 -17.02
CA TRP A 219 -14.18 22.13 -15.70
C TRP A 219 -13.48 23.07 -14.72
N GLY A 220 -12.91 24.18 -15.20
CA GLY A 220 -12.27 25.19 -14.35
C GLY A 220 -13.19 25.80 -13.28
N ILE A 221 -14.52 25.71 -13.47
CA ILE A 221 -15.52 26.15 -12.50
C ILE A 221 -15.43 25.37 -11.17
N TYR A 222 -14.96 24.12 -11.18
CA TYR A 222 -14.92 23.25 -10.00
C TYR A 222 -13.63 23.39 -9.16
N SER A 223 -12.85 24.46 -9.36
CA SER A 223 -11.55 24.65 -8.69
C SER A 223 -11.63 24.88 -7.18
N ASP A 224 -12.82 25.06 -6.61
CA ASP A 224 -13.05 25.18 -5.16
C ASP A 224 -13.22 23.82 -4.47
N ILE A 225 -13.66 22.79 -5.20
CA ILE A 225 -13.87 21.41 -4.71
C ILE A 225 -12.77 20.45 -5.17
N LEU A 226 -12.18 20.70 -6.34
CA LEU A 226 -11.10 19.91 -6.93
C LEU A 226 -9.88 20.82 -7.10
N THR A 227 -8.97 20.78 -6.12
CA THR A 227 -7.82 21.68 -6.10
C THR A 227 -6.54 20.98 -6.56
N PHE A 228 -5.47 21.77 -6.73
CA PHE A 228 -4.12 21.27 -6.97
C PHE A 228 -3.11 22.12 -6.19
N LYS A 229 -3.37 22.29 -4.89
CA LYS A 229 -2.57 23.18 -4.03
C LYS A 229 -1.18 22.61 -3.79
N GLY A 230 -1.09 21.32 -3.51
CA GLY A 230 0.14 20.69 -3.04
C GLY A 230 0.45 21.07 -1.59
N GLY A 231 1.35 20.30 -0.96
CA GLY A 231 1.74 20.50 0.42
C GLY A 231 0.67 20.07 1.44
N LEU A 232 0.60 20.80 2.56
CA LEU A 232 -0.21 20.47 3.73
C LEU A 232 -1.14 21.62 4.07
N ASN A 233 -2.35 21.27 4.51
CA ASN A 233 -3.30 22.20 5.12
C ASN A 233 -2.73 22.70 6.46
N PRO A 234 -2.56 24.01 6.67
CA PRO A 234 -1.97 24.55 7.89
C PRO A 234 -2.80 24.33 9.16
N THR A 235 -4.11 24.09 9.02
CA THR A 235 -5.01 23.87 10.18
C THR A 235 -4.92 22.44 10.72
N THR A 236 -4.68 21.47 9.84
CA THR A 236 -4.70 20.03 10.18
C THR A 236 -3.35 19.35 10.03
N ALA A 237 -2.39 20.03 9.39
CA ALA A 237 -1.09 19.52 8.99
C ALA A 237 -1.15 18.19 8.21
N SER A 238 -2.16 18.05 7.35
CA SER A 238 -2.38 16.91 6.46
C SER A 238 -2.47 17.36 5.00
N LEU A 239 -2.47 16.44 4.05
CA LEU A 239 -2.81 16.76 2.66
C LEU A 239 -4.15 17.51 2.59
N TRP A 240 -4.27 18.37 1.59
CA TRP A 240 -5.54 19.03 1.29
C TRP A 240 -6.55 17.99 0.83
N LEU A 241 -7.65 17.80 1.56
CA LEU A 241 -8.65 16.80 1.19
C LEU A 241 -9.33 17.10 -0.17
N THR A 242 -9.32 18.37 -0.61
CA THR A 242 -9.73 18.77 -1.96
C THR A 242 -8.72 18.36 -3.06
N ASP A 243 -7.43 18.25 -2.72
CA ASP A 243 -6.42 17.66 -3.63
C ASP A 243 -6.57 16.13 -3.65
N VAL A 244 -6.90 15.51 -2.50
CA VAL A 244 -7.16 14.06 -2.39
C VAL A 244 -8.38 13.66 -3.23
N ALA A 245 -9.48 14.43 -3.17
CA ALA A 245 -10.65 14.23 -4.03
C ALA A 245 -10.32 14.33 -5.52
N HIS A 246 -9.51 15.32 -5.90
CA HIS A 246 -9.06 15.45 -7.27
C HIS A 246 -8.14 14.30 -7.70
N HIS A 247 -7.25 13.84 -6.82
CA HIS A 247 -6.44 12.65 -7.04
C HIS A 247 -7.31 11.41 -7.29
N HIS A 248 -8.30 11.14 -6.43
CA HIS A 248 -9.18 9.99 -6.60
C HIS A 248 -10.03 10.05 -7.86
N LEU A 249 -10.51 11.23 -8.25
CA LEU A 249 -11.21 11.40 -9.52
C LEU A 249 -10.30 11.10 -10.72
N ALA A 250 -9.08 11.64 -10.72
CA ALA A 250 -8.11 11.43 -11.79
C ALA A 250 -7.69 9.94 -11.91
N ILE A 251 -7.41 9.29 -10.78
CA ILE A 251 -7.08 7.86 -10.69
C ILE A 251 -8.27 7.00 -11.15
N GLY A 252 -9.48 7.39 -10.75
CA GLY A 252 -10.71 6.72 -11.16
C GLY A 252 -10.90 6.72 -12.68
N VAL A 253 -10.78 7.90 -13.30
CA VAL A 253 -10.85 8.04 -14.77
C VAL A 253 -9.74 7.24 -15.46
N LEU A 254 -8.50 7.31 -14.95
CA LEU A 254 -7.37 6.56 -15.49
C LEU A 254 -7.65 5.05 -15.51
N PHE A 255 -8.13 4.49 -14.40
CA PHE A 255 -8.40 3.06 -14.28
C PHE A 255 -9.64 2.61 -15.04
N VAL A 256 -10.67 3.45 -15.16
CA VAL A 256 -11.80 3.19 -16.08
C VAL A 256 -11.29 3.05 -17.51
N ILE A 257 -10.47 3.97 -17.99
CA ILE A 257 -9.90 3.91 -19.35
C ILE A 257 -8.98 2.69 -19.49
N ALA A 258 -8.09 2.43 -18.53
CA ALA A 258 -7.18 1.28 -18.54
C ALA A 258 -7.94 -0.07 -18.60
N GLY A 259 -9.09 -0.17 -17.93
CA GLY A 259 -9.94 -1.36 -17.96
C GLY A 259 -10.68 -1.62 -19.28
N HIS A 260 -10.43 -0.83 -20.33
CA HIS A 260 -10.94 -1.06 -21.68
C HIS A 260 -9.83 -1.43 -22.69
N MET A 261 -8.62 -1.73 -22.19
CA MET A 261 -7.48 -2.09 -23.04
C MET A 261 -7.62 -3.51 -23.64
N TYR A 262 -8.15 -4.47 -22.89
CA TYR A 262 -8.08 -5.89 -23.27
C TYR A 262 -9.31 -6.35 -24.06
N ARG A 263 -9.06 -7.18 -25.07
CA ARG A 263 -10.09 -7.70 -25.98
C ARG A 263 -11.03 -8.65 -25.24
N THR A 264 -12.33 -8.44 -25.42
CA THR A 264 -13.38 -9.33 -24.91
C THR A 264 -14.32 -9.77 -26.05
N ASN A 265 -15.58 -10.05 -25.77
CA ASN A 265 -16.53 -10.62 -26.74
C ASN A 265 -16.87 -9.70 -27.92
N PHE A 266 -16.55 -8.40 -27.84
CA PHE A 266 -16.87 -7.40 -28.85
C PHE A 266 -15.78 -7.19 -29.90
N GLY A 267 -14.71 -7.99 -29.89
CA GLY A 267 -13.63 -7.96 -30.89
C GLY A 267 -12.67 -6.75 -30.82
N ILE A 268 -13.02 -5.69 -30.08
CA ILE A 268 -12.18 -4.51 -29.86
C ILE A 268 -11.26 -4.72 -28.66
N GLY A 269 -10.00 -4.27 -28.76
CA GLY A 269 -8.99 -4.35 -27.70
C GLY A 269 -7.83 -5.30 -28.03
N HIS A 270 -6.92 -5.47 -27.08
CA HIS A 270 -5.72 -6.30 -27.23
C HIS A 270 -5.85 -7.67 -26.56
N SER A 271 -5.34 -8.73 -27.19
CA SER A 271 -5.10 -9.99 -26.48
C SER A 271 -3.77 -9.93 -25.74
N MET A 272 -3.73 -10.36 -24.48
CA MET A 272 -2.48 -10.38 -23.70
C MET A 272 -1.44 -11.29 -24.32
N LYS A 273 -1.86 -12.44 -24.86
CA LYS A 273 -0.97 -13.38 -25.53
C LYS A 273 -0.32 -12.75 -26.76
N GLU A 274 -1.12 -12.09 -27.62
CA GLU A 274 -0.61 -11.38 -28.80
C GLU A 274 0.42 -10.31 -28.41
N ILE A 275 0.13 -9.52 -27.37
CA ILE A 275 1.07 -8.51 -26.85
C ILE A 275 2.38 -9.18 -26.43
N LEU A 276 2.32 -10.22 -25.59
CA LEU A 276 3.52 -10.89 -25.07
C LEU A 276 4.37 -11.47 -26.20
N GLU A 277 3.76 -12.20 -27.14
CA GLU A 277 4.49 -12.84 -28.24
C GLU A 277 5.08 -11.85 -29.25
N ALA A 278 4.48 -10.66 -29.39
CA ALA A 278 5.03 -9.58 -30.22
C ALA A 278 6.33 -9.00 -29.65
N HIS A 279 6.53 -9.03 -28.32
CA HIS A 279 7.70 -8.46 -27.66
C HIS A 279 8.86 -9.46 -27.58
N LYS A 280 9.69 -9.46 -28.62
CA LYS A 280 10.93 -10.25 -28.74
C LYS A 280 12.07 -9.39 -29.28
N GLY A 281 13.29 -9.66 -28.82
CA GLY A 281 14.49 -8.91 -29.22
C GLY A 281 15.66 -9.83 -29.57
N PRO A 282 16.72 -9.28 -30.16
CA PRO A 282 17.85 -10.08 -30.66
C PRO A 282 18.60 -10.84 -29.55
N PHE A 283 18.56 -10.35 -28.31
CA PHE A 283 19.27 -10.97 -27.17
C PHE A 283 18.41 -11.94 -26.35
N THR A 284 17.09 -11.90 -26.52
CA THR A 284 16.11 -12.54 -25.62
C THR A 284 15.42 -13.77 -26.20
N GLY A 285 15.88 -14.26 -27.36
CA GLY A 285 15.37 -15.49 -27.98
C GLY A 285 13.88 -15.37 -28.32
N SER A 286 13.07 -16.29 -27.80
CA SER A 286 11.61 -16.30 -28.00
C SER A 286 10.85 -15.22 -27.22
N GLY A 287 11.55 -14.34 -26.49
CA GLY A 287 10.92 -13.25 -25.74
C GLY A 287 9.97 -13.76 -24.66
N HIS A 288 8.76 -13.20 -24.60
CA HIS A 288 7.74 -13.50 -23.59
C HIS A 288 6.83 -14.70 -23.93
N LYS A 289 7.15 -15.46 -24.99
CA LYS A 289 6.37 -16.65 -25.36
C LYS A 289 6.26 -17.64 -24.20
N GLY A 290 5.07 -18.18 -23.96
CA GLY A 290 4.79 -19.14 -22.88
C GLY A 290 4.41 -18.50 -21.53
N LEU A 291 4.62 -17.19 -21.35
CA LEU A 291 4.29 -16.52 -20.09
C LEU A 291 2.78 -16.39 -19.86
N TYR A 292 1.99 -16.22 -20.92
CA TYR A 292 0.54 -16.19 -20.83
C TYR A 292 0.00 -17.52 -20.30
N GLU A 293 0.49 -18.63 -20.85
CA GLU A 293 0.16 -19.98 -20.42
C GLU A 293 0.58 -20.20 -18.97
N VAL A 294 1.83 -19.88 -18.60
CA VAL A 294 2.32 -19.99 -17.21
C VAL A 294 1.39 -19.29 -16.22
N LEU A 295 0.98 -18.05 -16.52
CA LEU A 295 0.16 -17.22 -15.63
C LEU A 295 -1.33 -17.60 -15.63
N THR A 296 -1.79 -18.37 -16.60
CA THR A 296 -3.18 -18.88 -16.65
C THR A 296 -3.30 -20.32 -16.16
N THR A 297 -2.18 -21.03 -16.01
CA THR A 297 -2.18 -22.43 -15.55
C THR A 297 -1.54 -22.64 -14.17
N SER A 298 -0.78 -21.67 -13.65
CA SER A 298 -0.19 -21.76 -12.30
C SER A 298 -0.68 -20.63 -11.39
N TRP A 299 -1.43 -21.01 -10.34
CA TRP A 299 -1.80 -20.10 -9.26
C TRP A 299 -0.59 -19.64 -8.44
N HIS A 300 0.45 -20.47 -8.31
CA HIS A 300 1.68 -20.10 -7.64
C HIS A 300 2.47 -19.03 -8.39
N ALA A 301 2.51 -19.09 -9.73
CA ALA A 301 3.14 -18.05 -10.54
C ALA A 301 2.45 -16.70 -10.36
N GLN A 302 1.11 -16.67 -10.40
CA GLN A 302 0.33 -15.47 -10.13
C GLN A 302 0.54 -14.94 -8.71
N LEU A 303 0.44 -15.81 -7.70
CA LEU A 303 0.61 -15.43 -6.31
C LEU A 303 2.03 -14.90 -6.03
N ALA A 304 3.05 -15.45 -6.68
CA ALA A 304 4.43 -14.97 -6.57
C ALA A 304 4.56 -13.51 -7.03
N ILE A 305 4.03 -13.19 -8.21
CA ILE A 305 4.07 -11.83 -8.78
C ILE A 305 3.23 -10.86 -7.93
N ASN A 306 2.02 -11.29 -7.55
CA ASN A 306 1.10 -10.47 -6.78
C ASN A 306 1.69 -10.12 -5.40
N LEU A 307 2.30 -11.07 -4.70
CA LEU A 307 2.94 -10.82 -3.41
C LEU A 307 4.20 -9.96 -3.53
N ALA A 308 5.02 -10.16 -4.57
CA ALA A 308 6.19 -9.31 -4.80
C ALA A 308 5.78 -7.85 -5.09
N THR A 309 4.74 -7.65 -5.89
CA THR A 309 4.22 -6.33 -6.25
C THR A 309 3.52 -5.66 -5.07
N LEU A 310 2.61 -6.38 -4.39
CA LEU A 310 1.89 -5.89 -3.23
C LEU A 310 2.85 -5.57 -2.08
N GLY A 311 3.83 -6.43 -1.82
CA GLY A 311 4.81 -6.19 -0.76
C GLY A 311 5.65 -4.94 -1.01
N SER A 312 6.05 -4.71 -2.26
CA SER A 312 6.73 -3.49 -2.68
C SER A 312 5.82 -2.26 -2.55
N LEU A 313 4.55 -2.37 -2.96
CA LEU A 313 3.56 -1.30 -2.84
C LEU A 313 3.34 -0.90 -1.37
N THR A 314 3.22 -1.86 -0.46
CA THR A 314 3.05 -1.59 0.97
C THR A 314 4.25 -0.82 1.56
N ILE A 315 5.48 -1.13 1.13
CA ILE A 315 6.68 -0.36 1.52
C ILE A 315 6.60 1.08 0.96
N ILE A 316 6.17 1.25 -0.30
CA ILE A 316 5.97 2.57 -0.90
C ILE A 316 4.91 3.36 -0.14
N ILE A 317 3.79 2.73 0.26
CA ILE A 317 2.75 3.35 1.09
C ILE A 317 3.35 3.84 2.41
N ALA A 318 4.19 3.04 3.08
CA ALA A 318 4.87 3.48 4.30
C ALA A 318 5.68 4.76 4.06
N HIS A 319 6.49 4.79 3.01
CA HIS A 319 7.30 5.96 2.65
C HIS A 319 6.46 7.19 2.26
N HIS A 320 5.37 7.00 1.53
CA HIS A 320 4.50 8.09 1.12
C HIS A 320 3.72 8.66 2.31
N MET A 321 3.16 7.82 3.19
CA MET A 321 2.30 8.30 4.28
C MET A 321 3.03 9.14 5.33
N TYR A 322 4.30 8.82 5.65
CA TYR A 322 5.04 9.64 6.62
C TYR A 322 5.52 10.98 6.03
N ALA A 323 5.86 10.99 4.74
CA ALA A 323 6.34 12.18 4.04
C ALA A 323 5.20 13.07 3.51
N MET A 324 4.02 12.50 3.28
CA MET A 324 2.82 13.18 2.79
C MET A 324 1.61 12.77 3.65
N PRO A 325 1.52 13.22 4.92
CA PRO A 325 0.50 12.76 5.86
C PRO A 325 -0.93 13.02 5.33
N PRO A 326 -1.71 11.98 4.97
CA PRO A 326 -2.95 12.20 4.23
C PRO A 326 -4.13 12.58 5.12
N TYR A 327 -4.09 12.23 6.41
CA TYR A 327 -5.24 12.40 7.32
C TYR A 327 -5.07 13.57 8.29
N PRO A 328 -6.15 14.31 8.62
CA PRO A 328 -6.08 15.43 9.56
C PRO A 328 -5.45 15.06 10.91
N TYR A 329 -4.52 15.89 11.39
CA TYR A 329 -3.82 15.76 12.68
C TYR A 329 -2.91 14.53 12.81
N ILE A 330 -2.78 13.69 11.78
CA ILE A 330 -1.95 12.47 11.87
C ILE A 330 -0.45 12.80 11.90
N ALA A 331 -0.02 13.92 11.32
CA ALA A 331 1.40 14.29 11.26
C ALA A 331 2.00 14.63 12.64
N ILE A 332 1.18 15.18 13.54
CA ILE A 332 1.59 15.51 14.92
C ILE A 332 1.33 14.39 15.94
N ASP A 333 0.76 13.28 15.46
CA ASP A 333 0.57 12.05 16.23
C ASP A 333 1.71 11.07 15.93
N TYR A 334 2.89 11.37 16.51
CA TYR A 334 4.11 10.62 16.25
C TYR A 334 4.01 9.10 16.55
N PRO A 335 3.33 8.65 17.62
CA PRO A 335 3.10 7.21 17.84
C PRO A 335 2.40 6.53 16.66
N THR A 336 1.39 7.17 16.08
CA THR A 336 0.65 6.67 14.93
C THR A 336 1.51 6.66 13.67
N GLN A 337 2.26 7.73 13.39
CA GLN A 337 3.18 7.79 12.24
C GLN A 337 4.21 6.64 12.26
N LEU A 338 4.88 6.46 13.40
CA LEU A 338 5.89 5.42 13.58
C LEU A 338 5.28 4.02 13.45
N SER A 339 4.11 3.83 14.05
CA SER A 339 3.40 2.54 14.04
C SER A 339 2.96 2.16 12.62
N ILE A 340 2.34 3.07 11.88
CA ILE A 340 1.87 2.83 10.50
C ILE A 340 3.05 2.57 9.56
N PHE A 341 4.12 3.37 9.65
CA PHE A 341 5.32 3.16 8.85
C PHE A 341 5.91 1.76 9.10
N THR A 342 6.16 1.43 10.36
CA THR A 342 6.77 0.15 10.75
C THR A 342 5.88 -1.03 10.37
N HIS A 343 4.57 -0.91 10.61
CA HIS A 343 3.59 -1.93 10.25
C HIS A 343 3.62 -2.24 8.75
N HIS A 344 3.53 -1.22 7.90
CA HIS A 344 3.52 -1.40 6.44
C HIS A 344 4.88 -1.91 5.93
N MET A 345 6.00 -1.46 6.50
CA MET A 345 7.33 -2.00 6.16
C MET A 345 7.42 -3.50 6.42
N TRP A 346 6.93 -3.98 7.58
CA TRP A 346 6.96 -5.39 7.92
C TRP A 346 6.03 -6.24 7.05
N ILE A 347 4.79 -5.80 6.85
CA ILE A 347 3.85 -6.49 5.95
C ILE A 347 4.45 -6.60 4.54
N GLY A 348 5.05 -5.51 4.04
CA GLY A 348 5.71 -5.50 2.75
C GLY A 348 6.86 -6.52 2.64
N ALA A 349 7.72 -6.58 3.65
CA ALA A 349 8.81 -7.54 3.71
C ALA A 349 8.30 -9.00 3.73
N PHE A 350 7.28 -9.31 4.53
CA PHE A 350 6.68 -10.65 4.56
C PHE A 350 6.08 -11.04 3.20
N CYS A 351 5.37 -10.13 2.53
CA CYS A 351 4.84 -10.36 1.19
C CYS A 351 5.95 -10.62 0.17
N ILE A 352 7.04 -9.84 0.15
CA ILE A 352 8.16 -10.04 -0.79
C ILE A 352 8.80 -11.42 -0.60
N VAL A 353 9.06 -11.83 0.65
CA VAL A 353 9.59 -13.16 0.96
C VAL A 353 8.61 -14.26 0.52
N GLY A 354 7.32 -14.09 0.78
CA GLY A 354 6.27 -14.99 0.32
C GLY A 354 6.20 -15.10 -1.21
N GLY A 355 6.38 -13.98 -1.92
CA GLY A 355 6.44 -13.94 -3.38
C GLY A 355 7.58 -14.80 -3.93
N ALA A 356 8.77 -14.68 -3.35
CA ALA A 356 9.91 -15.54 -3.73
C ALA A 356 9.68 -17.02 -3.39
N ALA A 357 9.06 -17.32 -2.23
CA ALA A 357 8.71 -18.68 -1.86
C ALA A 357 7.75 -19.31 -2.87
N HIS A 358 6.67 -18.62 -3.25
CA HIS A 358 5.74 -19.09 -4.27
C HIS A 358 6.39 -19.18 -5.67
N GLY A 359 7.34 -18.30 -5.99
CA GLY A 359 8.15 -18.43 -7.19
C GLY A 359 8.96 -19.72 -7.23
N ALA A 360 9.57 -20.11 -6.10
CA ALA A 360 10.27 -21.38 -5.98
C ALA A 360 9.31 -22.59 -6.01
N ILE A 361 8.12 -22.49 -5.40
CA ILE A 361 7.08 -23.53 -5.49
C ILE A 361 6.64 -23.73 -6.95
N PHE A 362 6.39 -22.65 -7.69
CA PHE A 362 6.12 -22.68 -9.13
C PHE A 362 7.24 -23.41 -9.88
N MET A 363 8.50 -23.06 -9.62
CA MET A 363 9.65 -23.71 -10.27
C MET A 363 9.71 -25.22 -10.01
N VAL A 364 9.29 -25.70 -8.85
CA VAL A 364 9.28 -27.11 -8.51
C VAL A 364 8.09 -27.84 -9.13
N ARG A 365 6.88 -27.31 -8.97
CA ARG A 365 5.63 -28.02 -9.26
C ARG A 365 5.09 -27.81 -10.67
N ASP A 366 5.16 -26.56 -11.15
CA ASP A 366 4.35 -26.12 -12.29
C ASP A 366 5.21 -25.72 -13.51
N TYR A 367 6.52 -25.53 -13.33
CA TYR A 367 7.42 -25.18 -14.42
C TYR A 367 7.54 -26.31 -15.44
N ASP A 368 7.21 -25.99 -16.69
CA ASP A 368 7.40 -26.85 -17.86
C ASP A 368 8.52 -26.28 -18.77
N ALA A 369 9.57 -27.07 -18.98
CA ALA A 369 10.71 -26.71 -19.83
C ALA A 369 10.34 -26.64 -21.32
N THR A 370 9.36 -27.41 -21.78
CA THR A 370 8.94 -27.41 -23.19
C THR A 370 8.19 -26.13 -23.53
N LEU A 371 7.29 -25.71 -22.64
CA LEU A 371 6.57 -24.43 -22.76
C LEU A 371 7.51 -23.23 -22.75
N ASN A 372 8.56 -23.28 -21.94
CA ASN A 372 9.49 -22.17 -21.74
C ASN A 372 10.73 -22.22 -22.63
N TYR A 373 10.78 -23.10 -23.64
CA TYR A 373 11.99 -23.30 -24.43
C TYR A 373 12.51 -22.01 -25.09
N ASN A 374 13.75 -21.62 -24.74
CA ASN A 374 14.46 -20.45 -25.24
C ASN A 374 13.71 -19.10 -25.08
N ASN A 375 12.73 -19.03 -24.17
CA ASN A 375 12.10 -17.78 -23.76
C ASN A 375 12.93 -17.07 -22.67
N LEU A 376 12.42 -15.96 -22.13
CA LEU A 376 13.10 -15.23 -21.05
C LEU A 376 13.39 -16.08 -19.80
N LEU A 377 12.42 -16.90 -19.35
CA LEU A 377 12.56 -17.71 -18.14
C LEU A 377 13.65 -18.78 -18.30
N ASP A 378 13.64 -19.53 -19.39
CA ASP A 378 14.69 -20.51 -19.69
C ASP A 378 16.06 -19.84 -19.80
N ARG A 379 16.15 -18.68 -20.46
CA ARG A 379 17.40 -17.96 -20.60
C ARG A 379 17.97 -17.58 -19.24
N VAL A 380 17.18 -17.01 -18.34
CA VAL A 380 17.60 -16.67 -16.96
C VAL A 380 18.15 -17.90 -16.23
N ILE A 381 17.47 -19.05 -16.33
CA ILE A 381 17.92 -20.31 -15.70
C ILE A 381 19.29 -20.74 -16.26
N ARG A 382 19.53 -20.62 -17.57
CA ARG A 382 20.79 -21.05 -18.21
C ARG A 382 22.03 -20.27 -17.79
N HIS A 383 21.89 -19.03 -17.32
CA HIS A 383 23.01 -18.23 -16.81
C HIS A 383 22.86 -17.87 -15.32
N ARG A 384 22.08 -18.65 -14.56
CA ARG A 384 21.86 -18.45 -13.13
C ARG A 384 23.15 -18.38 -12.30
N ASP A 385 24.18 -19.14 -12.68
CA ASP A 385 25.47 -19.13 -11.98
C ASP A 385 26.13 -17.75 -12.07
N ALA A 386 26.06 -17.11 -13.25
CA ALA A 386 26.60 -15.77 -13.45
C ALA A 386 25.78 -14.73 -12.66
N ILE A 387 24.44 -14.79 -12.69
CA ILE A 387 23.59 -13.88 -11.91
C ILE A 387 23.96 -13.95 -10.42
N ILE A 388 24.03 -15.17 -9.88
CA ILE A 388 24.26 -15.39 -8.45
C ILE A 388 25.69 -15.07 -8.04
N SER A 389 26.70 -15.33 -8.89
CA SER A 389 28.08 -14.95 -8.58
C SER A 389 28.27 -13.43 -8.56
N HIS A 390 27.66 -12.70 -9.50
CA HIS A 390 27.73 -11.23 -9.52
C HIS A 390 26.99 -10.64 -8.33
N LEU A 391 25.79 -11.13 -8.01
CA LEU A 391 25.04 -10.66 -6.86
C LEU A 391 25.76 -10.97 -5.53
N ASN A 392 26.43 -12.13 -5.43
CA ASN A 392 27.30 -12.45 -4.30
C ASN A 392 28.44 -11.44 -4.15
N TRP A 393 29.15 -11.12 -5.25
CA TRP A 393 30.19 -10.10 -5.25
C TRP A 393 29.66 -8.72 -4.82
N VAL A 394 28.50 -8.29 -5.34
CA VAL A 394 27.85 -7.03 -4.94
C VAL A 394 27.55 -7.03 -3.43
N CYS A 395 27.05 -8.14 -2.88
CA CYS A 395 26.78 -8.24 -1.44
C CYS A 395 28.05 -8.10 -0.60
N ILE A 396 29.15 -8.73 -1.01
CA ILE A 396 30.46 -8.60 -0.33
C ILE A 396 30.95 -7.15 -0.42
N PHE A 397 30.90 -6.56 -1.62
CA PHE A 397 31.27 -5.18 -1.84
C PHE A 397 30.47 -4.23 -0.94
N LEU A 398 29.14 -4.32 -0.94
CA LEU A 398 28.28 -3.50 -0.10
C LEU A 398 28.52 -3.75 1.39
N GLY A 399 28.73 -4.99 1.82
CA GLY A 399 29.07 -5.30 3.22
C GLY A 399 30.34 -4.58 3.67
N CYS A 400 31.41 -4.66 2.87
CA CYS A 400 32.67 -3.97 3.16
C CYS A 400 32.56 -2.45 3.12
N HIS A 401 31.80 -1.88 2.18
CA HIS A 401 31.76 -0.43 1.92
C HIS A 401 30.56 0.29 2.54
N ALA A 402 29.62 -0.43 3.17
CA ALA A 402 28.53 0.14 3.95
C ALA A 402 28.73 -0.07 5.44
N PHE A 403 28.92 -1.32 5.88
CA PHE A 403 29.13 -1.65 7.30
C PHE A 403 30.56 -1.39 7.77
N GLY A 404 31.57 -1.62 6.91
CA GLY A 404 32.97 -1.33 7.21
C GLY A 404 33.22 0.11 7.68
N PRO A 405 32.65 1.15 7.05
CA PRO A 405 32.71 2.53 7.53
C PRO A 405 32.23 2.75 8.98
N TYR A 406 31.25 1.97 9.48
CA TYR A 406 30.84 2.05 10.89
C TYR A 406 31.93 1.52 11.82
N ILE A 407 32.52 0.36 11.50
CA ILE A 407 33.65 -0.20 12.27
C ILE A 407 34.86 0.75 12.23
N HIS A 408 35.15 1.32 11.06
CA HIS A 408 36.20 2.34 10.90
C HIS A 408 35.94 3.54 11.81
N ASN A 409 34.72 4.08 11.80
CA ASN A 409 34.34 5.21 12.64
C ASN A 409 34.47 4.89 14.14
N ASP A 410 33.98 3.73 14.60
CA ASP A 410 34.14 3.30 15.99
C ASP A 410 35.63 3.20 16.38
N THR A 411 36.46 2.64 15.49
CA THR A 411 37.90 2.50 15.73
C THR A 411 38.59 3.86 15.79
N MET A 412 38.31 4.77 14.83
CA MET A 412 38.91 6.10 14.81
C MET A 412 38.45 6.95 16.01
N GLN A 413 37.18 6.86 16.40
CA GLN A 413 36.65 7.51 17.59
C GLN A 413 37.34 6.99 18.86
N ALA A 414 37.49 5.67 18.99
CA ALA A 414 38.16 5.05 20.13
C ALA A 414 39.66 5.40 20.22
N LEU A 415 40.33 5.57 19.08
CA LEU A 415 41.73 6.02 19.00
C LEU A 415 41.91 7.53 19.21
N GLY A 416 40.84 8.28 19.49
CA GLY A 416 40.91 9.73 19.67
C GLY A 416 41.21 10.50 18.39
N ARG A 417 40.84 9.95 17.23
CA ARG A 417 41.08 10.51 15.89
C ARG A 417 39.78 10.90 15.17
N PRO A 418 38.95 11.80 15.73
CA PRO A 418 37.66 12.16 15.12
C PRO A 418 37.79 12.83 13.75
N GLN A 419 38.94 13.46 13.45
CA GLN A 419 39.24 14.04 12.14
C GLN A 419 39.39 13.01 11.01
N ASP A 420 39.61 11.74 11.36
CA ASP A 420 39.79 10.65 10.40
C ASP A 420 38.50 9.81 10.22
N MET A 421 37.40 10.24 10.83
CA MET A 421 36.08 9.59 10.69
C MET A 421 35.36 10.03 9.42
N PHE A 422 34.50 9.15 8.92
CA PHE A 422 33.46 9.51 7.96
C PHE A 422 32.32 10.24 8.68
N SER A 423 32.28 11.56 8.54
CA SER A 423 31.24 12.42 9.12
C SER A 423 31.18 13.76 8.39
N ASP A 424 30.10 14.52 8.61
CA ASP A 424 29.95 15.85 8.00
C ASP A 424 31.01 16.87 8.43
N LYS A 425 31.69 16.63 9.56
CA LYS A 425 32.71 17.53 10.13
C LYS A 425 34.16 17.10 9.82
N ALA A 426 34.34 15.98 9.13
CA ALA A 426 35.64 15.39 8.83
C ALA A 426 35.66 14.92 7.37
N ILE A 427 35.78 13.62 7.12
CA ILE A 427 35.72 13.05 5.78
C ILE A 427 34.25 12.88 5.39
N ALA A 428 33.69 13.85 4.67
CA ALA A 428 32.28 13.84 4.30
C ALA A 428 31.99 12.90 3.12
N LEU A 429 30.94 12.07 3.25
CA LEU A 429 30.39 11.26 2.16
C LEU A 429 28.97 11.73 1.88
N GLN A 430 28.82 12.79 1.10
CA GLN A 430 27.52 13.43 0.88
C GLN A 430 26.68 12.67 -0.17
N PRO A 431 25.37 12.46 0.08
CA PRO A 431 24.46 11.84 -0.88
C PRO A 431 24.00 12.85 -1.95
N ILE A 432 24.95 13.34 -2.77
CA ILE A 432 24.74 14.44 -3.72
C ILE A 432 23.57 14.22 -4.69
N PHE A 433 23.33 12.97 -5.10
CA PHE A 433 22.22 12.65 -5.99
C PHE A 433 20.86 12.81 -5.31
N ALA A 434 20.74 12.41 -4.03
CA ALA A 434 19.50 12.59 -3.29
C ALA A 434 19.22 14.08 -3.00
N GLN A 435 20.26 14.83 -2.64
CA GLN A 435 20.18 16.29 -2.44
C GLN A 435 19.78 17.02 -3.75
N TRP A 436 20.29 16.56 -4.89
CA TRP A 436 19.89 17.08 -6.20
C TRP A 436 18.41 16.81 -6.50
N ILE A 437 17.93 15.59 -6.27
CA ILE A 437 16.49 15.25 -6.42
C ILE A 437 15.62 16.08 -5.47
N GLN A 438 16.02 16.25 -4.20
CA GLN A 438 15.33 17.13 -3.26
C GLN A 438 15.22 18.55 -3.83
N SER A 439 16.32 19.10 -4.35
CA SER A 439 16.35 20.44 -4.95
C SER A 439 15.40 20.57 -6.14
N LEU A 440 15.33 19.56 -7.01
CA LEU A 440 14.39 19.54 -8.14
C LEU A 440 12.94 19.53 -7.67
N HIS A 441 12.60 18.70 -6.68
CA HIS A 441 11.23 18.63 -6.16
C HIS A 441 10.81 19.90 -5.42
N THR A 442 11.71 20.51 -4.66
CA THR A 442 11.46 21.80 -4.00
C THR A 442 11.27 22.93 -5.00
N ALA A 443 12.01 22.91 -6.12
CA ALA A 443 11.89 23.91 -7.17
C ALA A 443 10.73 23.66 -8.15
N ALA A 444 10.08 22.49 -8.10
CA ALA A 444 9.06 22.08 -9.07
C ALA A 444 7.83 23.01 -9.16
N PRO A 445 7.26 23.52 -8.04
CA PRO A 445 6.12 24.44 -8.12
C PRO A 445 6.47 25.67 -8.96
N THR A 446 5.55 26.09 -9.83
CA THR A 446 5.71 27.21 -10.78
C THR A 446 6.76 27.01 -11.90
N THR A 447 7.52 25.90 -11.89
CA THR A 447 8.51 25.59 -12.93
C THR A 447 8.11 24.34 -13.74
N THR A 448 8.53 23.15 -13.31
CA THR A 448 8.17 21.86 -13.91
C THR A 448 6.77 21.41 -13.54
N SER A 449 6.17 22.02 -12.51
CA SER A 449 4.75 21.91 -12.15
C SER A 449 4.12 23.32 -12.05
N PRO A 450 3.80 23.98 -13.19
CA PRO A 450 3.38 25.39 -13.21
C PRO A 450 2.11 25.69 -12.40
N ASN A 451 1.19 24.72 -12.29
CA ASN A 451 -0.11 24.89 -11.64
C ASN A 451 -0.11 24.47 -10.16
N ALA A 452 0.96 23.85 -9.66
CA ALA A 452 1.08 23.52 -8.23
C ALA A 452 1.51 24.76 -7.45
N LEU A 453 0.89 24.99 -6.28
CA LEU A 453 1.20 26.14 -5.42
C LEU A 453 2.32 25.84 -4.42
N ALA A 454 2.49 24.58 -4.04
CA ALA A 454 3.51 24.12 -3.11
C ALA A 454 4.11 22.78 -3.54
N THR A 455 5.24 22.42 -2.91
CA THR A 455 5.92 21.13 -3.10
C THR A 455 4.98 19.95 -2.82
N ALA A 456 5.21 18.81 -3.48
CA ALA A 456 4.50 17.56 -3.18
C ALA A 456 4.69 17.14 -1.71
N SER A 457 5.85 17.46 -1.12
CA SER A 457 6.13 17.25 0.30
C SER A 457 7.15 18.25 0.82
N TYR A 458 6.92 18.78 2.03
CA TYR A 458 7.88 19.64 2.74
C TYR A 458 9.11 18.88 3.24
N ILE A 459 9.16 17.55 3.10
CA ILE A 459 10.37 16.77 3.41
C ILE A 459 11.52 17.08 2.46
N PHE A 460 11.21 17.44 1.21
CA PHE A 460 12.21 17.75 0.18
C PHE A 460 12.87 19.11 0.43
N GLY A 461 12.12 20.07 0.98
CA GLY A 461 12.54 21.44 1.21
C GLY A 461 11.37 22.38 1.47
N GLY A 462 11.65 23.64 1.76
CA GLY A 462 10.65 24.66 2.11
C GLY A 462 10.59 24.95 3.61
N ASP A 463 9.44 25.43 4.07
CA ASP A 463 9.25 25.83 5.47
C ASP A 463 8.92 24.65 6.39
N THR A 464 9.28 24.78 7.66
CA THR A 464 8.83 23.86 8.72
C THR A 464 7.35 24.10 9.01
N ILE A 465 6.54 23.05 8.89
CA ILE A 465 5.12 23.07 9.23
C ILE A 465 4.96 22.61 10.67
N ALA A 466 4.45 23.50 11.53
CA ALA A 466 4.14 23.20 12.92
C ALA A 466 2.64 23.37 13.17
N LEU A 467 2.11 22.55 14.08
CA LEU A 467 0.73 22.64 14.54
C LEU A 467 0.71 22.50 16.07
N GLY A 468 0.26 23.56 16.75
CA GLY A 468 0.43 23.69 18.20
C GLY A 468 1.92 23.77 18.57
N SER A 469 2.34 22.98 19.56
CA SER A 469 3.73 22.90 20.01
C SER A 469 4.57 21.84 19.29
N LYS A 470 4.03 21.21 18.24
CA LYS A 470 4.65 20.08 17.54
C LYS A 470 4.98 20.42 16.09
N ILE A 471 6.06 19.83 15.60
CA ILE A 471 6.44 19.90 14.19
C ILE A 471 5.69 18.78 13.48
N ALA A 472 4.86 19.14 12.50
CA ALA A 472 4.18 18.16 11.68
C ALA A 472 5.10 17.62 10.59
N LEU A 473 5.81 18.50 9.89
CA LEU A 473 6.76 18.13 8.85
C LEU A 473 7.82 19.22 8.71
N MET A 474 9.07 18.83 8.49
CA MET A 474 10.18 19.75 8.22
C MET A 474 11.10 19.17 7.14
N PRO A 475 11.85 20.02 6.41
CA PRO A 475 12.86 19.56 5.47
C PRO A 475 13.86 18.60 6.12
N MET A 476 14.05 17.45 5.50
CA MET A 476 15.02 16.45 5.94
C MET A 476 16.35 16.71 5.24
N LYS A 477 17.33 17.23 5.99
CA LYS A 477 18.70 17.38 5.49
C LYS A 477 19.36 16.01 5.44
N LEU A 478 19.86 15.63 4.27
CA LEU A 478 20.58 14.38 4.06
C LEU A 478 22.09 14.64 4.12
N GLY A 479 22.78 14.04 5.08
CA GLY A 479 24.23 14.15 5.28
C GLY A 479 24.97 12.82 5.15
N THR A 480 26.18 12.76 5.71
CA THR A 480 27.04 11.57 5.68
C THR A 480 26.40 10.39 6.41
N ALA A 481 25.70 10.63 7.52
CA ALA A 481 24.99 9.58 8.25
C ALA A 481 23.88 8.94 7.40
N ASP A 482 23.14 9.76 6.65
CA ASP A 482 22.10 9.29 5.74
C ASP A 482 22.69 8.49 4.58
N PHE A 483 23.81 8.96 4.00
CA PHE A 483 24.53 8.19 2.99
C PHE A 483 24.92 6.80 3.49
N MET A 484 25.50 6.71 4.69
CA MET A 484 25.93 5.45 5.28
C MET A 484 24.74 4.50 5.53
N VAL A 485 23.64 4.97 6.13
CA VAL A 485 22.49 4.10 6.44
C VAL A 485 21.76 3.64 5.16
N HIS A 486 21.70 4.47 4.11
CA HIS A 486 21.10 4.04 2.84
C HIS A 486 21.93 2.94 2.15
N HIS A 487 23.26 2.95 2.29
CA HIS A 487 24.10 1.85 1.81
C HIS A 487 23.95 0.58 2.66
N ILE A 488 23.64 0.69 3.95
CA ILE A 488 23.22 -0.45 4.77
C ILE A 488 21.89 -1.01 4.28
N HIS A 489 20.90 -0.17 3.98
CA HIS A 489 19.63 -0.62 3.39
C HIS A 489 19.87 -1.34 2.06
N ALA A 490 20.70 -0.78 1.18
CA ALA A 490 21.07 -1.42 -0.07
C ALA A 490 21.73 -2.79 0.20
N PHE A 491 22.71 -2.87 1.09
CA PHE A 491 23.36 -4.13 1.46
C PHE A 491 22.36 -5.20 1.91
N THR A 492 21.49 -4.89 2.88
CA THR A 492 20.56 -5.88 3.44
C THR A 492 19.52 -6.32 2.42
N ILE A 493 19.01 -5.41 1.58
CA ILE A 493 18.09 -5.76 0.47
C ILE A 493 18.78 -6.66 -0.55
N HIS A 494 20.03 -6.38 -0.93
CA HIS A 494 20.77 -7.21 -1.91
C HIS A 494 21.08 -8.60 -1.34
N VAL A 495 21.43 -8.72 -0.06
CA VAL A 495 21.63 -10.02 0.60
C VAL A 495 20.33 -10.81 0.67
N THR A 496 19.21 -10.18 1.05
CA THR A 496 17.90 -10.84 1.03
C THR A 496 17.55 -11.30 -0.39
N THR A 497 17.77 -10.44 -1.40
CA THR A 497 17.57 -10.79 -2.81
C THR A 497 18.44 -11.98 -3.20
N LEU A 498 19.73 -12.00 -2.84
CA LEU A 498 20.65 -13.12 -3.11
C LEU A 498 20.09 -14.44 -2.58
N ILE A 499 19.65 -14.46 -1.32
CA ILE A 499 19.11 -15.66 -0.68
C ILE A 499 17.86 -16.15 -1.40
N LEU A 500 16.90 -15.26 -1.62
CA LEU A 500 15.62 -15.58 -2.24
C LEU A 500 15.77 -16.02 -3.71
N PHE A 501 16.53 -15.27 -4.50
CA PHE A 501 16.75 -15.59 -5.92
C PHE A 501 17.57 -16.87 -6.10
N LYS A 502 18.56 -17.12 -5.24
CA LYS A 502 19.28 -18.40 -5.24
C LYS A 502 18.34 -19.56 -4.92
N GLY A 503 17.44 -19.40 -3.93
CA GLY A 503 16.41 -20.38 -3.61
C GLY A 503 15.55 -20.73 -4.81
N LEU A 504 15.07 -19.71 -5.54
CA LEU A 504 14.24 -19.86 -6.74
C LEU A 504 15.00 -20.51 -7.91
N LEU A 505 16.17 -19.97 -8.30
CA LEU A 505 16.88 -20.40 -9.52
C LEU A 505 17.50 -21.81 -9.41
N TYR A 506 17.78 -22.27 -8.19
CA TYR A 506 18.32 -23.61 -7.93
C TYR A 506 17.29 -24.57 -7.32
N ALA A 507 16.01 -24.22 -7.33
CA ALA A 507 14.95 -25.06 -6.77
C ALA A 507 14.84 -26.41 -7.49
N ARG A 508 15.02 -26.42 -8.82
CA ARG A 508 14.87 -27.63 -9.64
C ARG A 508 16.11 -28.53 -9.63
N ASN A 509 17.30 -27.93 -9.64
CA ASN A 509 18.56 -28.64 -9.71
C ASN A 509 19.74 -27.72 -9.37
N SER A 510 20.86 -28.33 -9.05
CA SER A 510 22.14 -27.66 -8.84
C SER A 510 23.28 -28.53 -9.36
N ARG A 511 24.52 -28.02 -9.34
CA ARG A 511 25.71 -28.84 -9.66
C ARG A 511 25.92 -29.99 -8.66
N LEU A 512 25.44 -29.83 -7.42
CA LEU A 512 25.59 -30.80 -6.34
C LEU A 512 24.48 -31.87 -6.39
N ILE A 513 23.23 -31.43 -6.52
CA ILE A 513 22.04 -32.30 -6.56
C ILE A 513 21.34 -32.05 -7.91
N PRO A 514 21.58 -32.90 -8.93
CA PRO A 514 21.05 -32.70 -10.28
C PRO A 514 19.54 -32.92 -10.40
N ASP A 515 18.94 -33.72 -9.53
CA ASP A 515 17.55 -34.18 -9.57
C ASP A 515 16.70 -33.64 -8.42
N LYS A 516 17.12 -32.51 -7.83
CA LYS A 516 16.48 -31.88 -6.66
C LYS A 516 14.96 -31.70 -6.78
N SER A 517 14.43 -31.43 -7.98
CA SER A 517 12.99 -31.31 -8.20
C SER A 517 12.19 -32.54 -7.76
N ASN A 518 12.79 -33.73 -7.79
CA ASN A 518 12.16 -34.99 -7.38
C ASN A 518 11.97 -35.07 -5.85
N LEU A 519 12.81 -34.37 -5.08
CA LEU A 519 12.71 -34.27 -3.61
C LEU A 519 11.58 -33.32 -3.18
N GLY A 520 11.06 -32.50 -4.12
CA GLY A 520 10.01 -31.52 -3.88
C GLY A 520 10.53 -30.19 -3.31
N PHE A 521 9.60 -29.33 -2.88
CA PHE A 521 9.94 -27.98 -2.39
C PHE A 521 10.38 -27.98 -0.92
N ARG A 522 9.74 -28.80 -0.07
CA ARG A 522 9.95 -28.83 1.39
C ARG A 522 10.52 -30.18 1.81
N PHE A 523 11.84 -30.28 1.83
CA PHE A 523 12.61 -31.45 2.31
C PHE A 523 13.83 -30.96 3.11
N PRO A 524 14.36 -31.75 4.06
CA PRO A 524 15.40 -31.28 4.97
C PRO A 524 16.80 -31.22 4.34
N CYS A 525 17.24 -32.25 3.62
CA CYS A 525 18.55 -32.34 2.96
C CYS A 525 18.62 -33.55 2.00
N ASP A 526 19.70 -33.64 1.22
CA ASP A 526 20.20 -34.80 0.48
C ASP A 526 21.71 -34.62 0.25
#